data_AF-A0A943LK89-F1
#
_entry.id   AF-A0A943LK89-F1
#
_cell.length_a   1.000
_cell.length_b   1.000
_cell.length_c   1.000
_cell.angle_alpha   90.00
_cell.angle_beta   90.00
_cell.angle_gamma   90.00
#
_symmetry.space_group_name_H-M   'P 1'
#
loop_
_entity.id
_entity.type
_entity.pdbx_description
1 polymer ?
#
loop_
_entity_poly.entity_id
_entity_poly.type
_entity_poly.pdbx_seq_one_letter_code
_entity_poly.pdbx_strand_id
1 'polypeptide(L)'
;MENNILTKEYVLNNGVDFEELWNEYCSDRILDKPEDEGGKPFTGLVYELYNSGELAHYCFYKEGFSHGEYVKFYKYGNMKSRQYMKYGVITGKEETWFENGKLKSVAEYECGVCLNIKEWSEKGVLIKEKLEPTEDDLKMISSQKEWYKAIGRE
;
A
#
# COMPACT_ATOMS: atom_id res chain seq x y z
N MET A 1 0.31 20.63 -7.09
CA MET A 1 -0.31 19.37 -6.67
C MET A 1 -0.27 19.38 -5.15
N GLU A 2 -1.41 19.61 -4.52
CA GLU A 2 -1.51 19.62 -3.06
C GLU A 2 -1.18 18.22 -2.54
N ASN A 3 -0.26 18.14 -1.60
CA ASN A 3 0.08 16.90 -0.90
C ASN A 3 -1.10 16.55 0.01
N ASN A 4 -2.10 15.84 -0.52
CA ASN A 4 -3.20 15.23 0.22
C ASN A 4 -2.74 14.00 1.04
N ILE A 5 -1.61 14.12 1.75
CA ILE A 5 -1.15 13.11 2.70
C ILE A 5 -1.77 13.45 4.06
N LEU A 6 -2.27 12.42 4.76
CA LEU A 6 -2.85 12.60 6.08
C LEU A 6 -1.75 13.00 7.09
N THR A 7 -2.07 13.94 7.97
CA THR A 7 -1.16 14.30 9.07
C THR A 7 -1.11 13.19 10.10
N LYS A 8 0.01 13.07 10.83
CA LYS A 8 0.12 12.14 11.96
C LYS A 8 -1.03 12.29 12.96
N GLU A 9 -1.38 13.53 13.29
CA GLU A 9 -2.49 13.82 14.21
C GLU A 9 -3.83 13.29 13.68
N TYR A 10 -4.13 13.51 12.40
CA TYR A 10 -5.35 12.97 11.80
C TYR A 10 -5.35 11.45 11.82
N VAL A 11 -4.23 10.81 11.46
CA VAL A 11 -4.11 9.35 11.43
C VAL A 11 -4.33 8.76 12.82
N LEU A 12 -3.71 9.33 13.85
CA LEU A 12 -3.87 8.86 15.23
C LEU A 12 -5.28 9.10 15.79
N ASN A 13 -5.95 10.17 15.38
CA ASN A 13 -7.30 10.49 15.87
C ASN A 13 -8.41 9.70 15.16
N ASN A 14 -8.16 9.17 13.95
CA ASN A 14 -9.19 8.55 13.10
C ASN A 14 -8.85 7.11 12.68
N GLY A 15 -7.66 6.62 13.00
CA GLY A 15 -7.20 5.29 12.68
C GLY A 15 -7.10 4.38 13.89
N VAL A 16 -6.89 3.10 13.62
CA VAL A 16 -6.64 2.06 14.62
C VAL A 16 -5.19 1.60 14.48
N ASP A 17 -4.51 1.37 15.60
CA ASP A 17 -3.17 0.78 15.58
C ASP A 17 -3.28 -0.66 15.07
N PHE A 18 -2.44 -1.05 14.11
CA PHE A 18 -2.44 -2.38 13.52
C PHE A 18 -2.28 -3.49 14.59
N GLU A 19 -1.55 -3.21 15.66
CA GLU A 19 -1.34 -4.15 16.77
C GLU A 19 -2.63 -4.44 17.58
N GLU A 20 -3.68 -3.63 17.41
CA GLU A 20 -5.01 -3.88 18.00
C GLU A 20 -5.89 -4.79 17.12
N LEU A 21 -5.45 -5.11 15.90
CA LEU A 21 -6.20 -5.88 14.90
C LEU A 21 -5.68 -7.32 14.80
N TRP A 22 -6.49 -8.20 14.22
CA TRP A 22 -6.22 -9.63 14.17
C TRP A 22 -6.16 -10.14 12.74
N ASN A 23 -5.15 -10.95 12.42
CA ASN A 23 -5.08 -11.59 11.11
C ASN A 23 -6.03 -12.79 11.06
N GLU A 24 -6.85 -12.88 10.01
CA GLU A 24 -7.64 -14.07 9.69
C GLU A 24 -6.71 -15.22 9.31
N TYR A 25 -7.04 -16.45 9.74
CA TYR A 25 -6.17 -17.59 9.47
C TYR A 25 -6.00 -17.83 7.95
N CYS A 26 -4.75 -17.99 7.50
CA CYS A 26 -4.37 -18.24 6.10
C CYS A 26 -4.80 -17.15 5.08
N SER A 27 -4.95 -15.90 5.52
CA SER A 27 -5.47 -14.80 4.70
C SER A 27 -4.73 -13.50 5.01
N ASP A 28 -4.61 -12.60 4.03
CA ASP A 28 -4.11 -11.22 4.24
C ASP A 28 -5.19 -10.30 4.83
N ARG A 29 -6.30 -10.89 5.29
CA ARG A 29 -7.44 -10.16 5.84
C ARG A 29 -7.23 -9.87 7.31
N ILE A 30 -7.51 -8.63 7.70
CA ILE A 30 -7.55 -8.22 9.10
C ILE A 30 -8.99 -8.16 9.64
N LEU A 31 -9.13 -8.47 10.92
CA LEU A 31 -10.36 -8.53 11.69
C LEU A 31 -10.29 -7.56 12.88
N ASP A 32 -11.48 -7.14 13.35
CA ASP A 32 -11.64 -6.26 14.52
C ASP A 32 -11.38 -6.96 15.88
N LYS A 33 -11.36 -8.30 15.91
CA LYS A 33 -11.07 -9.15 17.07
C LYS A 33 -10.65 -10.55 16.59
N PRO A 34 -10.22 -11.48 17.48
CA PRO A 34 -9.87 -12.84 17.09
C PRO A 34 -10.99 -13.55 16.32
N GLU A 35 -10.61 -14.41 15.38
CA GLU A 35 -11.55 -15.17 14.55
C GLU A 35 -12.46 -16.09 15.38
N ASP A 36 -11.88 -16.80 16.35
CA ASP A 36 -12.57 -17.70 17.29
C ASP A 36 -13.52 -16.96 18.26
N GLU A 37 -13.32 -15.67 18.44
CA GLU A 37 -14.23 -14.78 19.16
C GLU A 37 -15.29 -14.13 18.24
N GLY A 38 -15.34 -14.54 16.97
CA GLY A 38 -16.30 -14.06 15.97
C GLY A 38 -15.92 -12.73 15.33
N GLY A 39 -14.61 -12.52 15.10
CA GLY A 39 -14.05 -11.34 14.43
C GLY A 39 -14.65 -11.08 13.06
N LYS A 40 -14.78 -9.80 12.73
CA LYS A 40 -15.35 -9.32 11.47
C LYS A 40 -14.30 -8.58 10.66
N PRO A 41 -14.35 -8.65 9.33
CA PRO A 41 -13.42 -7.94 8.46
C PRO A 41 -13.42 -6.43 8.73
N PHE A 42 -12.26 -5.88 9.06
CA PHE A 42 -12.12 -4.47 9.44
C PHE A 42 -12.29 -3.52 8.24
N THR A 43 -12.91 -2.36 8.45
CA THR A 43 -12.99 -1.28 7.44
C THR A 43 -12.71 0.04 8.14
N GLY A 44 -11.69 0.76 7.66
CA GLY A 44 -11.24 1.99 8.29
C GLY A 44 -9.80 2.34 7.97
N LEU A 45 -9.27 3.34 8.67
CA LEU A 45 -7.86 3.73 8.59
C LEU A 45 -7.06 2.92 9.62
N VAL A 46 -5.93 2.38 9.21
CA VAL A 46 -5.01 1.62 10.06
C VAL A 46 -3.64 2.26 10.01
N TYR A 47 -2.91 2.25 11.11
CA TYR A 47 -1.55 2.77 11.18
C TYR A 47 -0.62 1.88 12.00
N GLU A 48 0.69 2.07 11.81
CA GLU A 48 1.72 1.56 12.71
C GLU A 48 2.69 2.69 13.08
N LEU A 49 3.26 2.59 14.28
CA LEU A 49 4.28 3.50 14.78
C LEU A 49 5.64 2.81 14.84
N TYR A 50 6.70 3.59 14.67
CA TYR A 50 8.02 3.17 15.13
C TYR A 50 8.04 3.09 16.66
N ASN A 51 8.98 2.31 17.22
CA ASN A 51 9.20 2.26 18.68
C ASN A 51 9.49 3.63 19.31
N SER A 52 9.94 4.60 18.52
CA SER A 52 10.16 5.99 18.95
C SER A 52 8.89 6.86 18.92
N GLY A 53 7.76 6.33 18.45
CA GLY A 53 6.45 6.96 18.44
C GLY A 53 6.13 7.78 17.18
N GLU A 54 7.03 7.88 16.21
CA GLU A 54 6.75 8.47 14.90
C GLU A 54 5.92 7.52 14.02
N LEU A 55 5.11 8.10 13.14
CA LEU A 55 4.27 7.35 12.22
C LEU A 55 5.15 6.57 11.24
N ALA A 56 5.04 5.24 11.25
CA ALA A 56 5.78 4.38 10.32
C ALA A 56 5.03 4.24 9.01
N HIS A 57 3.73 3.97 9.05
CA HIS A 57 2.86 3.96 7.88
C HIS A 57 1.39 4.08 8.24
N TYR A 58 0.56 4.38 7.25
CA TYR A 58 -0.90 4.25 7.34
C TYR A 58 -1.47 3.66 6.05
N CYS A 59 -2.56 2.92 6.17
CA CYS A 59 -3.29 2.36 5.05
C CYS A 59 -4.80 2.33 5.31
N PHE A 60 -5.60 2.56 4.28
CA PHE A 60 -7.03 2.31 4.32
C PHE A 60 -7.33 0.83 4.10
N TYR A 61 -8.32 0.31 4.82
CA TYR A 61 -8.82 -1.04 4.71
C TYR A 61 -10.31 -1.05 4.39
N LYS A 62 -10.73 -2.03 3.59
CA LYS A 62 -12.12 -2.33 3.26
C LYS A 62 -12.33 -3.83 3.29
N GLU A 63 -13.31 -4.28 4.05
CA GLU A 63 -13.65 -5.72 4.21
C GLU A 63 -12.41 -6.56 4.59
N GLY A 64 -11.58 -6.00 5.46
CA GLY A 64 -10.37 -6.57 6.01
C GLY A 64 -9.17 -6.57 5.06
N PHE A 65 -9.29 -6.09 3.83
CA PHE A 65 -8.15 -5.99 2.90
C PHE A 65 -7.71 -4.53 2.73
N SER A 66 -6.41 -4.30 2.53
CA SER A 66 -5.90 -2.97 2.19
C SER A 66 -6.57 -2.47 0.91
N HIS A 67 -7.18 -1.29 0.96
CA HIS A 67 -8.00 -0.72 -0.10
C HIS A 67 -8.02 0.81 0.03
N GLY A 68 -7.29 1.49 -0.85
CA GLY A 68 -7.09 2.93 -0.80
C GLY A 68 -5.63 3.31 -0.76
N GLU A 69 -5.36 4.52 -0.26
CA GLU A 69 -3.99 5.03 -0.13
C GLU A 69 -3.21 4.24 0.93
N TYR A 70 -1.94 3.96 0.62
CA TYR A 70 -0.96 3.38 1.53
C TYR A 70 0.32 4.21 1.49
N VAL A 71 0.70 4.78 2.64
CA VAL A 71 1.85 5.67 2.77
C VAL A 71 2.79 5.18 3.85
N LYS A 72 4.09 5.12 3.52
CA LYS A 72 5.16 4.79 4.46
C LYS A 72 6.03 6.01 4.67
N PHE A 73 6.58 6.14 5.86
CA PHE A 73 7.52 7.17 6.24
C PHE A 73 8.87 6.55 6.62
N TYR A 74 9.91 7.37 6.63
CA TYR A 74 11.16 7.10 7.33
C TYR A 74 11.00 7.45 8.81
N LYS A 75 11.92 6.96 9.65
CA LYS A 75 11.90 7.19 11.10
C LYS A 75 11.77 8.66 11.50
N TYR A 76 12.38 9.56 10.73
CA TYR A 76 12.35 11.00 10.97
C TYR A 76 11.20 11.73 10.25
N GLY A 77 10.18 11.00 9.77
CA GLY A 77 8.93 11.55 9.24
C GLY A 77 8.93 11.91 7.75
N ASN A 78 10.08 11.87 7.07
CA ASN A 78 10.13 12.04 5.61
C ASN A 78 9.37 10.91 4.93
N MET A 79 8.59 11.24 3.89
CA MET A 79 7.85 10.23 3.13
C MET A 79 8.82 9.26 2.45
N LYS A 80 8.56 7.96 2.61
CA LYS A 80 9.36 6.87 2.05
C LYS A 80 8.71 6.28 0.80
N SER A 81 7.40 6.07 0.84
CA SER A 81 6.64 5.61 -0.32
C SER A 81 5.18 5.99 -0.22
N ARG A 82 4.54 6.10 -1.37
CA ARG A 82 3.10 6.32 -1.53
C ARG A 82 2.61 5.44 -2.66
N GLN A 83 1.55 4.69 -2.40
CA GLN A 83 0.95 3.78 -3.37
C GLN A 83 -0.55 3.64 -3.10
N TYR A 84 -1.25 2.98 -4.02
CA TYR A 84 -2.66 2.67 -3.88
C TYR A 84 -2.86 1.15 -3.86
N MET A 85 -3.77 0.71 -3.00
CA MET A 85 -4.09 -0.70 -2.79
C MET A 85 -5.54 -0.95 -3.20
N LYS A 86 -5.82 -2.12 -3.77
CA LYS A 86 -7.17 -2.61 -4.03
C LYS A 86 -7.24 -4.08 -3.65
N TYR A 87 -8.01 -4.38 -2.61
CA TYR A 87 -8.22 -5.74 -2.09
C TYR A 87 -6.91 -6.49 -1.79
N GLY A 88 -5.98 -5.85 -1.09
CA GLY A 88 -4.70 -6.46 -0.69
C GLY A 88 -3.58 -6.29 -1.71
N VAL A 89 -3.89 -5.81 -2.92
CA VAL A 89 -2.93 -5.78 -4.03
C VAL A 89 -2.68 -4.35 -4.50
N ILE A 90 -1.41 -4.04 -4.78
CA ILE A 90 -1.03 -2.73 -5.31
C ILE A 90 -1.64 -2.50 -6.70
N THR A 91 -2.15 -1.29 -6.91
CA THR A 91 -2.67 -0.83 -8.19
C THR A 91 -2.42 0.66 -8.32
N GLY A 92 -2.38 1.17 -9.55
CA GLY A 92 -2.11 2.57 -9.77
C GLY A 92 -0.63 2.92 -9.62
N LYS A 93 -0.38 4.20 -9.40
CA LYS A 93 0.97 4.76 -9.27
C LYS A 93 1.59 4.46 -7.91
N GLU A 94 2.84 3.99 -7.92
CA GLU A 94 3.75 3.97 -6.79
C GLU A 94 4.82 5.04 -6.97
N GLU A 95 5.11 5.78 -5.90
CA GLU A 95 6.27 6.65 -5.79
C GLU A 95 7.07 6.29 -4.55
N THR A 96 8.39 6.26 -4.68
CA THR A 96 9.30 6.10 -3.53
C THR A 96 10.35 7.21 -3.52
N TRP A 97 10.82 7.56 -2.33
CA TRP A 97 11.80 8.61 -2.12
C TRP A 97 12.96 8.11 -1.28
N PHE A 98 14.12 8.71 -1.47
CA PHE A 98 15.22 8.62 -0.54
C PHE A 98 14.93 9.42 0.73
N GLU A 99 15.64 9.13 1.81
CA GLU A 99 15.45 9.82 3.09
C GLU A 99 15.73 11.33 3.02
N ASN A 100 16.53 11.77 2.03
CA ASN A 100 16.78 13.19 1.73
C ASN A 100 15.65 13.87 0.93
N GLY A 101 14.54 13.17 0.67
CA GLY A 101 13.37 13.67 -0.05
C GLY A 101 13.47 13.62 -1.58
N LYS A 102 14.60 13.18 -2.15
CA LYS A 102 14.73 13.02 -3.60
C LYS A 102 13.94 11.80 -4.08
N LEU A 103 13.30 11.92 -5.23
CA LEU A 103 12.59 10.83 -5.88
C LEU A 103 13.56 9.67 -6.17
N LYS A 104 13.17 8.47 -5.72
CA LYS A 104 13.93 7.24 -5.91
C LYS A 104 13.34 6.39 -7.02
N SER A 105 12.03 6.20 -7.04
CA SER A 105 11.35 5.49 -8.13
C SER A 105 9.95 6.00 -8.38
N VAL A 106 9.48 5.79 -9.61
CA VAL A 106 8.07 5.90 -10.00
C VAL A 106 7.73 4.65 -10.79
N ALA A 107 6.64 4.00 -10.44
CA ALA A 107 6.14 2.83 -11.13
C ALA A 107 4.62 2.87 -11.24
N GLU A 108 4.09 2.17 -12.22
CA GLU A 108 2.65 1.96 -12.39
C GLU A 108 2.34 0.48 -12.26
N TYR A 109 1.31 0.13 -11.51
CA TYR A 109 0.91 -1.23 -11.23
C TYR A 109 -0.54 -1.49 -11.61
N GLU A 110 -0.80 -2.70 -12.09
CA GLU A 110 -2.17 -3.19 -12.25
C GLU A 110 -2.25 -4.62 -11.72
N CYS A 111 -3.20 -4.89 -10.83
CA CYS A 111 -3.34 -6.21 -10.19
C CYS A 111 -2.01 -6.75 -9.61
N GLY A 112 -1.15 -5.88 -9.07
CA GLY A 112 0.13 -6.26 -8.49
C GLY A 112 1.27 -6.41 -9.50
N VAL A 113 0.98 -6.30 -10.79
CA VAL A 113 1.97 -6.43 -11.87
C VAL A 113 2.49 -5.05 -12.26
N CYS A 114 3.81 -4.89 -12.26
CA CYS A 114 4.47 -3.64 -12.65
C CYS A 114 4.38 -3.44 -14.17
N LEU A 115 3.68 -2.40 -14.61
CA LEU A 115 3.54 -2.04 -16.02
C LEU A 115 4.82 -1.34 -16.51
N ASN A 116 5.24 -0.32 -15.78
CA ASN A 116 6.44 0.45 -16.05
C ASN A 116 7.09 0.88 -14.74
N ILE A 117 8.41 1.13 -14.79
CA ILE A 117 9.17 1.65 -13.67
C ILE A 117 10.35 2.47 -14.16
N LYS A 118 10.64 3.56 -13.44
CA LYS A 118 11.92 4.26 -13.49
C LYS A 118 12.49 4.35 -12.08
N GLU A 119 13.78 4.06 -11.95
CA GLU A 119 14.50 4.15 -10.69
C GLU A 119 15.78 4.97 -10.88
N TRP A 120 16.04 5.85 -9.92
CA TRP A 120 17.21 6.72 -9.91
C TRP A 120 18.06 6.46 -8.66
N SER A 121 19.37 6.62 -8.80
CA SER A 121 20.29 6.72 -7.67
C SER A 121 20.11 8.04 -6.91
N GLU A 122 20.65 8.15 -5.70
CA GLU A 122 20.64 9.40 -4.90
C GLU A 122 21.28 10.61 -5.61
N LYS A 123 22.16 10.33 -6.58
CA LYS A 123 22.81 11.34 -7.43
C LYS A 123 21.93 11.79 -8.60
N GLY A 124 20.73 11.23 -8.75
CA GLY A 124 19.79 11.53 -9.85
C GLY A 124 20.09 10.79 -11.15
N VAL A 125 21.02 9.84 -11.15
CA VAL A 125 21.32 9.01 -12.34
C VAL A 125 20.29 7.90 -12.44
N LEU A 126 19.66 7.74 -13.61
CA LEU A 126 18.74 6.64 -13.91
C LEU A 126 19.49 5.30 -13.86
N ILE A 127 19.01 4.36 -13.06
CA ILE A 127 19.65 3.04 -12.83
C ILE A 127 18.79 1.87 -13.32
N LYS A 128 17.48 2.06 -13.48
CA LYS A 128 16.56 1.05 -13.99
C LYS A 128 15.42 1.70 -14.74
N GLU A 129 15.04 1.10 -15.86
CA GLU A 129 13.87 1.50 -16.63
C GLU A 129 13.18 0.27 -17.23
N LYS A 130 11.87 0.23 -17.10
CA LYS A 130 10.94 -0.63 -17.85
C LYS A 130 9.86 0.31 -18.38
N LEU A 131 9.69 0.38 -19.70
CA LEU A 131 8.73 1.30 -20.31
C LEU A 131 7.34 0.68 -20.46
N GLU A 132 7.27 -0.62 -20.73
CA GLU A 132 6.03 -1.32 -21.06
C GLU A 132 5.98 -2.71 -20.40
N PRO A 133 4.77 -3.23 -20.13
CA PRO A 133 4.59 -4.61 -19.66
C PRO A 133 4.97 -5.61 -20.75
N THR A 134 5.42 -6.79 -20.34
CA THR A 134 5.65 -7.94 -21.20
C THR A 134 4.34 -8.66 -21.52
N GLU A 135 4.35 -9.56 -22.50
CA GLU A 135 3.18 -10.41 -22.77
C GLU A 135 2.77 -11.25 -21.56
N ASP A 136 3.75 -11.72 -20.78
CA ASP A 136 3.48 -12.53 -19.58
C ASP A 136 2.87 -11.67 -18.46
N ASP A 137 3.33 -10.42 -18.29
CA ASP A 137 2.69 -9.44 -17.40
C ASP A 137 1.21 -9.25 -17.78
N LEU A 138 0.92 -9.06 -19.08
CA LEU A 138 -0.45 -8.87 -19.57
C LEU A 138 -1.33 -10.10 -19.37
N LYS A 139 -0.78 -11.30 -19.54
CA LYS A 139 -1.48 -12.56 -19.24
C LYS A 139 -1.81 -12.66 -17.74
N MET A 140 -0.85 -12.35 -16.86
CA MET A 140 -1.06 -12.35 -15.41
C MET A 140 -2.16 -11.36 -15.00
N ILE A 141 -2.12 -10.13 -15.52
CA ILE A 141 -3.14 -9.10 -15.26
C ILE A 141 -4.52 -9.60 -15.72
N SER A 142 -4.60 -10.18 -16.91
CA SER A 142 -5.87 -10.68 -17.47
C SER A 142 -6.45 -11.80 -16.59
N SER A 143 -5.66 -12.80 -16.23
CA SER A 143 -6.08 -13.88 -15.34
C SER A 143 -6.53 -13.37 -13.97
N GLN A 144 -5.83 -12.37 -13.42
CA GLN A 144 -6.18 -11.83 -12.11
C GLN A 144 -7.47 -10.98 -12.14
N LYS A 145 -7.72 -10.24 -13.23
CA LYS A 145 -8.99 -9.54 -13.46
C LYS A 145 -10.17 -10.51 -13.55
N GLU A 146 -9.99 -11.63 -14.27
CA GLU A 146 -11.01 -12.67 -14.37
C GLU A 146 -11.32 -13.28 -13.00
N TRP A 147 -10.27 -13.55 -12.21
CA TRP A 147 -10.43 -14.05 -10.84
C TRP A 147 -11.19 -13.05 -9.95
N TYR A 148 -10.79 -11.77 -9.95
CA TYR A 148 -11.48 -10.74 -9.18
C TYR A 148 -12.96 -10.62 -9.54
N LYS A 149 -13.27 -10.66 -10.84
CA LYS A 149 -14.66 -10.67 -11.31
C LYS A 149 -15.43 -11.89 -10.82
N ALA A 150 -14.83 -13.08 -10.87
CA ALA A 150 -15.45 -14.33 -10.43
C ALA A 150 -15.80 -14.34 -8.93
N ILE A 151 -15.04 -13.62 -8.10
CA ILE A 151 -15.29 -13.50 -6.66
C ILE A 151 -16.00 -12.20 -6.24
N GLY A 152 -16.48 -11.39 -7.21
CA GLY A 152 -17.23 -10.17 -6.94
C GLY A 152 -16.39 -8.99 -6.39
N ARG A 153 -15.10 -8.93 -6.75
CA ARG A 153 -14.14 -7.90 -6.30
C ARG A 153 -13.61 -7.02 -7.44
N GLU A 154 -14.48 -6.65 -8.37
CA GLU A 154 -14.14 -5.81 -9.54
C GLU A 154 -13.91 -4.33 -9.22
#